data_AF-A0A9N9PAX7-F1
#
_entry.id   AF-A0A9N9PAX7-F1
#
_cell.length_a   1.000
_cell.length_b   1.000
_cell.length_c   1.000
_cell.angle_alpha   90.00
_cell.angle_beta   90.00
_cell.angle_gamma   90.00
#
_symmetry.space_group_name_H-M   'P 1'
#
loop_
_entity.id
_entity.type
_entity.pdbx_description
1 polymer ?
#
loop_
_entity_poly.entity_id
_entity_poly.type
_entity_poly.pdbx_seq_one_letter_code
_entity_poly.pdbx_strand_id
1 'polypeptide(L)' 'MPRELITIQAGQCENQIGMEFWSQLCAEHGISKDGILEDFATEGG' A
#
# COMPACT_ATOMS: atom_id res chain seq x y z
N MET A 1 12.23 -18.18 4.91
CA MET A 1 12.73 -16.91 5.49
C MET A 1 11.87 -15.79 4.92
N PRO A 2 11.22 -14.94 5.72
CA PRO A 2 10.52 -13.77 5.20
C PRO A 2 11.53 -12.84 4.51
N ARG A 3 11.12 -12.24 3.39
CA ARG A 3 11.91 -11.26 2.63
C ARG A 3 11.22 -9.92 2.77
N GLU A 4 11.91 -8.99 3.41
CA GLU A 4 11.44 -7.62 3.59
C GLU A 4 12.17 -6.69 2.62
N LEU A 5 11.50 -5.62 2.19
CA LEU A 5 12.03 -4.61 1.27
C LEU A 5 11.82 -3.22 1.87
N ILE A 6 12.86 -2.39 1.83
CA ILE A 6 12.78 -0.97 2.20
C ILE A 6 12.83 -0.14 0.91
N THR A 7 11.83 0.73 0.71
CA THR A 7 11.79 1.69 -0.40
C THR A 7 12.13 3.09 0.11
N ILE A 8 13.05 3.80 -0.55
CA ILE A 8 13.36 5.21 -0.27
C ILE A 8 12.88 6.03 -1.45
N GLN A 9 12.10 7.08 -1.19
CA GLN A 9 11.59 8.01 -2.21
C GLN A 9 12.24 9.38 -1.98
N ALA A 10 12.86 9.95 -3.01
CA ALA A 10 13.65 11.18 -2.89
C ALA A 10 13.36 12.17 -4.02
N GLY A 11 12.45 13.09 -3.76
CA GLY A 11 12.16 14.24 -4.63
C GLY A 11 10.67 14.41 -4.91
N GLN A 12 10.28 15.58 -5.42
CA GLN A 12 8.86 15.93 -5.57
C GLN A 12 8.12 15.07 -6.59
N CYS A 13 8.77 14.73 -7.71
CA CYS A 13 8.20 13.86 -8.72
C CYS A 13 8.06 12.42 -8.19
N GLU A 14 9.12 11.91 -7.55
CA GLU A 14 9.12 10.56 -7.02
C GLU A 14 8.13 10.37 -5.87
N ASN A 15 7.97 11.37 -5.00
CA ASN A 15 6.97 11.32 -3.92
C ASN A 15 5.54 11.20 -4.47
N GLN A 16 5.23 11.82 -5.60
CA GLN A 16 3.91 11.68 -6.25
C GLN A 16 3.71 10.26 -6.78
N ILE A 17 4.72 9.72 -7.47
CA ILE A 17 4.68 8.33 -7.98
C ILE A 17 4.58 7.34 -6.82
N GLY A 18 5.35 7.57 -5.75
CA GLY A 18 5.37 6.76 -4.55
C GLY A 18 4.02 6.72 -3.84
N MET A 19 3.33 7.85 -3.78
CA MET A 19 1.99 7.95 -3.21
C MET A 19 0.97 7.12 -4.01
N GLU A 20 0.98 7.23 -5.33
CA GLU A 20 0.10 6.43 -6.20
C GLU A 20 0.42 4.94 -6.12
N PHE A 21 1.70 4.58 -6.10
CA PHE A 21 2.14 3.19 -5.94
C PHE A 21 1.57 2.55 -4.66
N TRP A 22 1.74 3.20 -3.51
CA TRP A 22 1.23 2.68 -2.24
C TRP A 22 -0.30 2.72 -2.16
N SER A 23 -0.94 3.74 -2.74
CA SER A 23 -2.40 3.82 -2.82
C SER A 23 -2.98 2.65 -3.61
N GLN A 24 -2.40 2.33 -4.77
CA GLN A 24 -2.80 1.20 -5.60
C GLN A 24 -2.58 -0.13 -4.88
N LEU A 25 -1.41 -0.31 -4.25
CA LEU A 25 -1.10 -1.52 -3.48
C LEU A 25 -2.12 -1.74 -2.35
N CYS A 26 -2.43 -0.70 -1.57
CA CYS A 26 -3.42 -0.78 -0.50
C CYS A 26 -4.81 -1.15 -1.05
N ALA A 27 -5.24 -0.54 -2.16
CA ALA A 27 -6.51 -0.87 -2.79
C ALA A 27 -6.59 -2.33 -3.26
N GLU A 28 -5.52 -2.86 -3.87
CA GLU A 28 -5.44 -4.26 -4.30
C GLU A 28 -5.52 -5.26 -3.14
N HIS A 29 -5.04 -4.88 -1.97
CA HIS A 29 -5.01 -5.72 -0.77
C HIS A 29 -6.17 -5.42 0.19
N GLY A 30 -7.11 -4.54 -0.20
CA GLY A 30 -8.24 -4.14 0.63
C GLY A 30 -7.82 -3.45 1.93
N ILE A 31 -6.75 -2.65 1.91
CA ILE A 31 -6.28 -1.87 3.04
C ILE A 31 -6.78 -0.42 2.87
N SER A 32 -7.48 0.08 3.87
CA SER A 32 -7.99 1.45 3.90
C SER A 32 -6.85 2.46 4.09
N LYS A 33 -7.13 3.75 3.86
CA LYS A 33 -6.16 4.84 4.08
C LYS A 33 -5.74 5.00 5.54
N ASP A 34 -6.55 4.50 6.47
CA ASP A 34 -6.26 4.48 7.90
C ASP A 34 -5.41 3.26 8.31
N GLY A 35 -5.07 2.38 7.36
CA GLY A 35 -4.30 1.17 7.60
C GLY A 35 -5.11 0.00 8.16
N ILE A 36 -6.44 0.05 8.04
CA ILE A 36 -7.37 -0.99 8.50
C ILE A 36 -7.81 -1.81 7.30
N LEU A 37 -7.96 -3.13 7.45
CA LEU A 37 -8.50 -3.97 6.38
C LEU A 37 -9.98 -3.62 6.15
N GLU A 38 -10.37 -3.41 4.90
CA GLU A 38 -11.74 -3.16 4.49
C GLU A 38 -12.63 -4.38 4.76
N ASP A 39 -13.89 -4.16 5.11
CA ASP A 39 -14.81 -5.22 5.53
C ASP A 39 -14.93 -6.34 4.47
N PHE A 40 -14.97 -5.98 3.18
CA PHE A 40 -15.04 -6.95 2.08
C PHE A 40 -13.79 -7.82 1.94
N ALA A 41 -12.65 -7.39 2.49
CA ALA A 41 -11.39 -8.12 2.50
C ALA A 41 -11.18 -8.91 3.81
N THR A 42 -11.99 -8.66 4.85
CA THR A 42 -11.97 -9.43 6.11
C THR A 42 -12.71 -10.77 6.00
N GLU A 43 -13.70 -10.86 5.12
CA GLU A 43 -14.43 -12.10 4.84
C GLU A 43 -13.67 -12.91 3.80
N GLY A 44 -12.66 -13.67 4.26
CA GLY A 44 -11.96 -14.64 3.43
C GLY A 44 -12.95 -15.64 2.82
N GLY A 45 -12.79 -15.92 1.52
CA GLY A 45 -13.39 -17.09 0.88
C GLY A 45 -12.88 -18.40 1.45
#